data_AF-A0A1Q5TQV0-F1
#
_entry.id   AF-A0A1Q5TQV0-F1
#
_cell.length_a   1.000
_cell.length_b   1.000
_cell.length_c   1.000
_cell.angle_alpha   90.00
_cell.angle_beta   90.00
_cell.angle_gamma   90.00
#
_symmetry.space_group_name_H-M   'P 1'
#
loop_
_entity.id
_entity.type
_entity.pdbx_description
1 polymer ?
#
loop_
_entity_poly.entity_id
_entity_poly.type
_entity_poly.pdbx_seq_one_letter_code
_entity_poly.pdbx_strand_id
1 'polypeptide(L)'
;MNNEFNEESCAAYINKISPREIAYTAELEITDFIDNGERALAFGKIFNDSKKRFNDGDEIITSQVRNAKTYKDCRYIITQNSIYKIRETK
;
A
#
# COMPACT_ATOMS: atom_id res chain seq x y z
N MET A 1 -13.04 9.17 -24.35
CA MET A 1 -12.84 7.91 -23.62
C MET A 1 -12.63 8.29 -22.17
N ASN A 2 -13.70 8.27 -21.39
CA ASN A 2 -13.68 8.63 -19.98
C ASN A 2 -13.43 7.32 -19.22
N ASN A 3 -12.18 7.04 -18.86
CA ASN A 3 -11.92 6.03 -17.83
C ASN A 3 -12.19 6.71 -16.50
N GLU A 4 -13.48 6.75 -16.14
CA GLU A 4 -13.93 7.02 -14.78
C GLU A 4 -13.33 5.92 -13.89
N PHE A 5 -12.19 6.27 -13.27
CA PHE A 5 -11.64 5.49 -12.16
C PHE A 5 -12.63 5.63 -11.01
N ASN A 6 -13.55 4.69 -10.97
CA ASN A 6 -14.56 4.53 -9.94
C ASN A 6 -13.90 4.01 -8.65
N GLU A 7 -14.13 4.68 -7.52
CA GLU A 7 -13.71 4.29 -6.16
C GLU A 7 -14.04 2.83 -5.80
N GLU A 8 -14.99 2.18 -6.48
CA GLU A 8 -15.26 0.74 -6.40
C GLU A 8 -14.04 -0.15 -6.70
N SER A 9 -13.03 0.37 -7.43
CA SER A 9 -11.89 -0.41 -7.92
C SER A 9 -11.01 -1.00 -6.81
N CYS A 10 -10.82 -0.29 -5.70
CA CYS A 10 -9.85 -0.71 -4.69
C CYS A 10 -10.39 -1.64 -3.62
N ALA A 11 -11.60 -1.37 -3.11
CA ALA A 11 -12.28 -2.31 -2.24
C ALA A 11 -12.56 -3.62 -3.00
N ALA A 12 -12.96 -3.54 -4.28
CA ALA A 12 -13.13 -4.73 -5.12
C ALA A 12 -11.82 -5.45 -5.40
N TYR A 13 -10.70 -4.75 -5.66
CA TYR A 13 -9.39 -5.37 -5.84
C TYR A 13 -8.95 -6.07 -4.55
N ILE A 14 -9.02 -5.39 -3.41
CA ILE A 14 -8.66 -5.99 -2.11
C ILE A 14 -9.58 -7.18 -1.77
N ASN A 15 -10.90 -7.07 -1.96
CA ASN A 15 -11.84 -8.17 -1.75
C ASN A 15 -11.62 -9.35 -2.71
N LYS A 16 -11.17 -9.10 -3.94
CA LYS A 16 -10.81 -10.15 -4.91
C LYS A 16 -9.56 -10.93 -4.47
N ILE A 17 -8.62 -10.26 -3.80
CA ILE A 17 -7.35 -10.85 -3.37
C ILE A 17 -7.47 -11.46 -1.96
N SER A 18 -8.35 -10.91 -1.11
CA SER A 18 -8.61 -11.38 0.24
C SER A 18 -10.10 -11.20 0.60
N PRO A 19 -10.98 -12.12 0.16
CA PRO A 19 -12.43 -12.02 0.37
C PRO A 19 -12.88 -12.24 1.83
N ARG A 20 -11.95 -12.59 2.72
CA ARG A 20 -12.19 -12.71 4.17
C ARG A 20 -11.11 -11.92 4.88
N GLU A 21 -11.48 -10.76 5.39
CA GLU A 21 -10.66 -9.82 6.17
C GLU A 21 -9.52 -9.16 5.38
N ILE A 22 -9.52 -7.82 5.34
CA ILE A 22 -8.36 -7.04 4.89
C ILE A 22 -7.31 -7.12 5.99
N ALA A 23 -6.57 -8.22 6.04
CA ALA A 23 -5.38 -8.38 6.87
C ALA A 23 -4.20 -7.72 6.13
N TYR A 24 -4.13 -6.39 6.18
CA TYR A 24 -2.90 -5.69 5.78
C TYR A 24 -1.74 -6.22 6.64
N THR A 25 -0.58 -6.42 6.03
CA THR A 25 0.56 -7.05 6.70
C THR A 25 1.22 -6.16 7.73
N ALA A 26 1.16 -4.85 7.50
CA ALA A 26 1.73 -3.81 8.34
C ALA A 26 1.09 -2.45 8.02
N GLU A 27 1.30 -1.47 8.87
CA GLU A 27 1.09 -0.06 8.58
C GLU A 27 2.37 0.56 7.98
N LEU A 28 2.21 1.54 7.10
CA LEU A 28 3.31 2.28 6.50
C LEU A 28 3.02 3.79 6.58
N GLU A 29 3.88 4.52 7.27
CA GLU A 29 3.97 5.97 7.20
C GLU A 29 4.86 6.34 6.01
N ILE A 30 4.26 6.84 4.94
CA ILE A 30 4.99 7.14 3.70
C ILE A 30 5.81 8.41 3.89
N THR A 31 7.13 8.31 3.72
CA THR A 31 8.07 9.44 3.76
C THR A 31 8.41 9.94 2.36
N ASP A 32 8.44 9.04 1.37
CA ASP A 32 8.67 9.39 -0.04
C ASP A 32 8.02 8.36 -0.98
N PHE A 33 7.79 8.74 -2.22
CA PHE A 33 7.21 7.88 -3.25
C PHE A 33 7.79 8.20 -4.63
N ILE A 34 8.43 7.22 -5.25
CA ILE A 34 9.01 7.36 -6.59
C ILE A 34 8.17 6.56 -7.57
N ASP A 35 7.75 7.20 -8.66
CA ASP A 35 7.07 6.57 -9.80
C ASP A 35 7.67 7.11 -11.11
N ASN A 36 8.22 6.20 -11.93
CA ASN A 36 8.77 6.54 -13.25
C ASN A 36 7.88 6.07 -14.42
N GLY A 37 6.65 5.64 -14.14
CA GLY A 37 5.70 5.12 -15.13
C GLY A 37 5.84 3.62 -15.41
N GLU A 38 7.01 3.02 -15.19
CA GLU A 38 7.25 1.57 -15.31
C GLU A 38 7.30 0.87 -13.95
N ARG A 39 7.83 1.56 -12.95
CA ARG A 39 8.02 1.07 -11.59
C ARG A 39 7.71 2.17 -10.59
N ALA A 40 7.02 1.77 -9.53
CA ALA A 40 6.74 2.60 -8.39
C ALA A 40 7.24 1.94 -7.11
N LEU A 41 7.85 2.71 -6.22
CA LEU A 41 8.37 2.30 -4.91
C LEU A 41 7.92 3.30 -3.86
N ALA A 42 7.48 2.79 -2.70
CA ALA A 42 7.19 3.61 -1.54
C ALA A 42 8.33 3.50 -0.53
N PHE A 43 8.68 4.63 0.07
CA PHE A 43 9.61 4.75 1.18
C PHE A 43 8.82 5.16 2.40
N GLY A 44 9.15 4.59 3.54
CA GLY A 44 8.42 4.94 4.74
C GLY A 44 8.88 4.19 5.98
N LYS A 45 8.23 4.52 7.09
CA LYS A 45 8.40 3.82 8.36
C LYS A 45 7.32 2.78 8.52
N ILE A 46 7.72 1.56 8.84
CA ILE A 46 6.79 0.45 9.03
C ILE A 46 6.34 0.37 10.50
N PHE A 47 5.08 0.00 10.71
CA PHE A 47 4.50 -0.20 12.04
C PHE A 47 3.58 -1.42 12.04
N ASN A 48 3.33 -2.00 13.21
CA ASN A 48 2.36 -3.09 13.39
C ASN A 48 2.59 -4.25 12.41
N ASP A 49 3.84 -4.60 12.09
CA ASP A 49 4.13 -5.71 11.17
C ASP A 49 3.73 -7.04 11.82
N SER A 50 2.60 -7.58 11.36
CA SER A 50 2.03 -8.85 11.83
C SER A 50 3.00 -10.03 11.71
N LYS A 51 3.97 -9.94 10.78
CA LYS A 51 4.99 -10.95 10.54
C LYS A 51 6.25 -10.76 11.39
N LYS A 52 6.33 -9.69 12.19
CA LYS A 52 7.47 -9.35 13.06
C LYS A 52 8.82 -9.36 12.32
N ARG A 53 8.84 -8.93 11.06
CA ARG A 53 10.05 -8.83 10.24
C ARG A 53 10.82 -7.55 10.54
N PHE A 54 10.12 -6.53 11.02
CA PHE A 54 10.63 -5.19 11.30
C PHE A 54 10.09 -4.72 12.66
N ASN A 55 10.82 -3.80 13.29
CA ASN A 55 10.35 -3.09 14.46
C ASN A 55 9.53 -1.86 14.04
N ASP A 56 8.69 -1.39 14.96
CA ASP A 56 7.92 -0.17 14.74
C ASP A 56 8.86 1.04 14.59
N GLY A 57 8.68 1.77 13.49
CA GLY A 57 9.47 2.94 13.14
C GLY A 57 10.66 2.65 12.23
N ASP A 58 10.94 1.38 11.90
CA ASP A 58 12.03 1.03 10.97
C ASP A 58 11.76 1.61 9.57
N GLU A 59 12.78 2.22 8.98
CA GLU A 59 12.70 2.74 7.62
C GLU A 59 12.85 1.60 6.60
N ILE A 60 11.90 1.53 5.67
CA ILE A 60 11.87 0.52 4.63
C ILE A 60 11.65 1.13 3.24
N ILE A 61 12.13 0.40 2.24
CA ILE A 61 11.77 0.57 0.84
C ILE A 61 10.88 -0.60 0.46
N THR A 62 9.68 -0.32 -0.04
CA THR A 62 8.77 -1.39 -0.43
C THR A 62 9.26 -2.08 -1.70
N SER A 63 8.80 -3.31 -1.91
CA SER A 63 8.82 -3.90 -3.26
C SER A 63 7.90 -3.12 -4.22
N GLN A 64 7.94 -3.44 -5.52
CA GLN A 64 7.19 -2.73 -6.56
C GLN A 64 5.71 -2.58 -6.21
N VAL A 65 5.25 -1.32 -6.20
CA VAL A 65 3.87 -0.93 -5.94
C VAL A 65 3.03 -1.19 -7.17
N ARG A 66 1.92 -1.90 -7.00
CA ARG A 66 0.99 -2.30 -8.06
C ARG A 66 -0.14 -1.30 -8.26
N ASN A 67 -0.48 -0.53 -7.23
CA ASN A 67 -1.57 0.43 -7.23
C ASN A 67 -1.06 1.88 -7.15
N ALA A 68 0.06 2.19 -7.81
CA ALA A 68 0.72 3.50 -7.74
C ALA A 68 -0.18 4.69 -8.12
N LYS A 69 -1.19 4.47 -8.97
CA LYS A 69 -2.14 5.51 -9.39
C LYS A 69 -3.29 5.72 -8.42
N THR A 70 -3.57 4.77 -7.54
CA THR A 70 -4.77 4.77 -6.70
C THR A 70 -4.50 4.62 -5.21
N TYR A 71 -3.24 4.40 -4.80
CA TYR A 71 -2.92 4.11 -3.39
C TYR A 71 -3.41 5.18 -2.40
N LYS A 72 -3.46 6.46 -2.82
CA LYS A 72 -3.93 7.57 -1.99
C LYS A 72 -5.43 7.46 -1.70
N ASP A 73 -6.24 7.21 -2.73
CA ASP A 73 -7.69 7.05 -2.61
C ASP A 73 -8.02 5.78 -1.81
N CYS A 74 -7.24 4.73 -2.07
CA CYS A 74 -7.47 3.42 -1.50
C CYS A 74 -6.92 3.27 -0.09
N ARG A 75 -6.07 4.21 0.36
CA ARG A 75 -5.45 4.20 1.70
C ARG A 75 -4.56 2.99 1.99
N TYR A 76 -4.14 2.28 0.93
CA TYR A 76 -3.26 1.12 1.01
C TYR A 76 -2.17 1.17 -0.07
N ILE A 77 -0.97 0.74 0.26
CA ILE A 77 0.08 0.39 -0.70
C ILE A 77 0.04 -1.12 -0.93
N ILE A 78 -0.27 -1.54 -2.15
CA ILE A 78 -0.29 -2.94 -2.54
C ILE A 78 0.98 -3.21 -3.34
N THR A 79 1.77 -4.16 -2.84
CA THR A 79 2.98 -4.61 -3.53
C THR A 79 2.83 -6.05 -3.99
N GLN A 80 3.85 -6.60 -4.63
CA GLN A 80 3.86 -8.02 -4.98
C GLN A 80 3.80 -8.94 -3.75
N ASN A 81 4.39 -8.53 -2.62
CA ASN A 81 4.63 -9.42 -1.48
C ASN A 81 3.85 -9.04 -0.22
N SER A 82 3.28 -7.85 -0.15
CA SER A 82 2.72 -7.27 1.08
C SER A 82 1.70 -6.18 0.76
N ILE A 83 0.74 -6.00 1.67
CA ILE A 83 -0.27 -4.95 1.62
C ILE A 83 -0.05 -4.08 2.86
N TYR A 84 0.20 -2.80 2.66
CA TYR A 84 0.45 -1.86 3.75
C TYR A 84 -0.72 -0.89 3.87
N LYS A 85 -1.22 -0.69 5.09
CA LYS A 85 -2.19 0.38 5.37
C LYS A 85 -1.44 1.70 5.54
N ILE A 86 -1.88 2.75 4.85
CA ILE A 86 -1.24 4.06 4.98
C ILE A 86 -1.59 4.65 6.35
N ARG A 87 -0.56 4.97 7.11
CA ARG A 87 -0.63 5.67 8.39
C ARG A 87 -0.43 7.15 8.16
N GLU A 88 -1.37 7.98 8.63
CA GLU A 88 -1.21 9.42 8.64
C GLU A 88 -0.48 9.87 9.90
N THR A 89 0.54 10.70 9.73
CA THR A 89 1.08 11.54 10.80
C THR A 89 0.11 12.69 11.05
N LYS A 90 -0.34 12.84 12.30
CA LYS A 90 -1.09 14.03 12.74
C LYS A 90 -0.19 15.24 12.87
#